data_AF-A0A396FNK3-F1
#
_entry.id   AF-A0A396FNK3-F1
#
_cell.length_a   1.000
_cell.length_b   1.000
_cell.length_c   1.000
_cell.angle_alpha   90.00
_cell.angle_beta   90.00
_cell.angle_gamma   90.00
#
_symmetry.space_group_name_H-M   'P 1'
#
loop_
_entity.id
_entity.type
_entity.pdbx_description
1 polymer ?
#
loop_
_entity_poly.entity_id
_entity_poly.type
_entity_poly.pdbx_seq_one_letter_code
_entity_poly.pdbx_strand_id
1 'polypeptide(L)'
;MEKQISITKIKIRHSQILLFLNCPKKPETLQGELRFQNAWLNFCHPVAFYPVGKSLVCPINTDKLENYDGDWKLTIQDSNDTYTPVFTSRVRLSLLLGRHFVRNEETLFFPMGGASHSFLLRCRRWQKQDHLTFRIKELTAFGIAKLFGRSLKEKHMWLVYEKFCITAQENGFYFFEYCMKNKKDNVFFILDKKSPQWDYMQQYRKNIIPALSFRHILYLLCADLLISPDGRHHAYAWKPMPNPVTRTLNKQKLYFLQHGVLALKNVDSLFSVDSSSSVDYFTASSEFEKNIIVNRMGYNPDKVPVTGLARWDGLHDTSDPEHPVILLMPTWRSWLEGQNDEIFRQSDYYQHYTALLNSQELQNYLKEHELKLLFYIHPKLQEFIGTFHSEDSQIELYSFDSVPLNQLIMHCSMMITDYSSACWDAYYQGKPILFYQFDLDQYNKTNGSYIDMETELWGDRCTEQEDLVHLIKDYAENGFQEKQKYAEMRKEYFAYIDHNNCQRTYEYIKSQGY
;
A
#
# COMPACT_ATOMS: atom_id res chain seq x y z
N MET A 1 -30.21 -16.59 4.65
CA MET A 1 -29.04 -17.07 3.87
C MET A 1 -29.13 -16.46 2.48
N GLU A 2 -28.13 -15.69 2.04
CA GLU A 2 -28.07 -15.24 0.64
C GLU A 2 -28.01 -16.46 -0.29
N LYS A 3 -28.94 -16.52 -1.24
CA LYS A 3 -28.97 -17.57 -2.28
C LYS A 3 -28.11 -17.14 -3.46
N GLN A 4 -27.63 -18.08 -4.27
CA GLN A 4 -26.82 -17.75 -5.46
C GLN A 4 -27.61 -17.93 -6.75
N ILE A 5 -27.44 -17.00 -7.70
CA ILE A 5 -27.94 -17.11 -9.07
C ILE A 5 -26.75 -17.17 -10.03
N SER A 6 -26.75 -18.16 -10.92
CA SER A 6 -25.62 -18.35 -11.84
C SER A 6 -25.70 -17.44 -13.06
N ILE A 7 -24.63 -16.68 -13.33
CA ILE A 7 -24.39 -16.00 -14.61
C ILE A 7 -23.76 -16.99 -15.58
N THR A 8 -24.51 -17.34 -16.62
CA THR A 8 -24.17 -18.37 -17.61
C THR A 8 -23.57 -17.79 -18.89
N LYS A 9 -23.83 -16.52 -19.19
CA LYS A 9 -23.30 -15.80 -20.36
C LYS A 9 -23.29 -14.30 -20.11
N ILE A 10 -22.33 -13.61 -20.72
CA ILE A 10 -22.25 -12.15 -20.78
C ILE A 10 -22.20 -11.75 -22.25
N LYS A 11 -22.93 -10.71 -22.65
CA LYS A 11 -22.82 -10.08 -23.97
C LYS A 11 -22.65 -8.58 -23.82
N ILE A 12 -21.64 -8.04 -24.49
CA ILE A 12 -21.40 -6.60 -24.56
C ILE A 12 -22.10 -6.05 -25.81
N ARG A 13 -22.78 -4.91 -25.67
CA ARG A 13 -23.27 -4.04 -26.75
C ARG A 13 -22.76 -2.62 -26.47
N HIS A 14 -22.97 -1.69 -27.40
CA HIS A 14 -22.41 -0.33 -27.37
C HIS A 14 -22.32 0.28 -25.96
N SER A 15 -23.47 0.51 -25.29
CA SER A 15 -23.53 1.01 -23.91
C SER A 15 -24.13 0.03 -22.90
N GLN A 16 -24.19 -1.27 -23.25
CA GLN A 16 -24.89 -2.26 -22.43
C GLN A 16 -24.08 -3.51 -22.15
N ILE A 17 -24.15 -3.96 -20.90
CA ILE A 17 -23.67 -5.26 -20.46
C ILE A 17 -24.88 -6.13 -20.16
N LEU A 18 -25.08 -7.19 -20.96
CA LEU A 18 -26.19 -8.11 -20.80
C LEU A 18 -25.74 -9.34 -20.01
N LEU A 19 -26.31 -9.55 -18.83
CA LEU A 19 -26.07 -10.74 -18.01
C LEU A 19 -27.18 -11.76 -18.22
N PHE A 20 -26.82 -12.99 -18.57
CA PHE A 20 -27.76 -14.10 -18.71
C PHE A 20 -27.71 -14.95 -17.45
N LEU A 21 -28.80 -14.92 -16.70
CA LEU A 21 -28.98 -15.55 -15.41
C LEU A 21 -29.75 -16.87 -15.56
N ASN A 22 -29.27 -17.91 -14.90
CA ASN A 22 -30.04 -19.12 -14.66
C ASN A 22 -30.81 -18.95 -13.35
N CYS A 23 -32.04 -18.45 -13.45
CA CYS A 23 -32.94 -18.22 -12.32
C CYS A 23 -34.29 -18.88 -12.62
N PRO A 24 -34.82 -19.75 -11.74
CA PRO A 24 -36.11 -20.40 -11.96
C PRO A 24 -37.31 -19.49 -11.70
N LYS A 25 -37.09 -18.27 -11.19
CA LYS A 25 -38.15 -17.32 -10.83
C LYS A 25 -38.63 -16.53 -12.05
N LYS A 26 -39.89 -16.09 -12.00
CA LYS A 26 -40.46 -15.23 -13.04
C LYS A 26 -39.90 -13.80 -12.92
N PRO A 27 -39.61 -13.10 -14.03
CA PRO A 27 -39.07 -11.73 -14.02
C PRO A 27 -39.87 -10.77 -13.14
N GLU A 28 -41.20 -10.85 -13.20
CA GLU A 28 -42.14 -9.98 -12.47
C GLU A 28 -42.05 -10.10 -10.95
N THR A 29 -41.47 -11.21 -10.46
CA THR A 29 -41.28 -11.47 -9.02
C THR A 29 -39.94 -10.99 -8.50
N LEU A 30 -39.08 -10.44 -9.37
CA LEU A 30 -37.71 -10.07 -9.04
C LEU A 30 -37.51 -8.55 -9.09
N GLN A 31 -36.83 -8.03 -8.08
CA GLN A 31 -36.32 -6.67 -8.05
C GLN A 31 -34.79 -6.73 -8.07
N GLY A 32 -34.16 -5.87 -8.86
CA GLY A 32 -32.71 -5.82 -8.97
C GLY A 32 -32.21 -4.41 -8.72
N GLU A 33 -31.08 -4.30 -8.03
CA GLU A 33 -30.42 -3.04 -7.75
C GLU A 33 -28.92 -3.16 -8.02
N LEU A 34 -28.37 -2.20 -8.76
CA LEU A 34 -26.94 -1.94 -8.82
C LEU A 34 -26.57 -0.87 -7.80
N ARG A 35 -25.68 -1.21 -6.88
CA ARG A 35 -25.21 -0.31 -5.82
C ARG A 35 -23.71 -0.07 -5.93
N PHE A 36 -23.31 1.20 -5.96
CA PHE A 36 -21.90 1.58 -5.93
C PHE A 36 -21.28 1.26 -4.56
N GLN A 37 -20.12 0.61 -4.57
CA GLN A 37 -19.43 0.17 -3.36
C GLN A 37 -18.44 1.24 -2.92
N ASN A 38 -18.93 2.23 -2.18
CA ASN A 38 -18.13 3.28 -1.58
C ASN A 38 -18.74 3.70 -0.23
N ALA A 39 -17.90 4.01 0.76
CA ALA A 39 -18.36 4.41 2.09
C ALA A 39 -19.06 5.78 2.11
N TRP A 40 -18.73 6.65 1.16
CA TRP A 40 -19.13 8.07 1.14
C TRP A 40 -20.13 8.40 0.01
N LEU A 41 -20.26 7.51 -0.98
CA LEU A 41 -21.12 7.71 -2.15
C LEU A 41 -22.18 6.62 -2.21
N ASN A 42 -23.46 7.01 -2.12
CA ASN A 42 -24.59 6.08 -2.10
C ASN A 42 -25.38 6.14 -3.43
N PHE A 43 -24.75 5.69 -4.53
CA PHE A 43 -25.43 5.58 -5.82
C PHE A 43 -26.10 4.22 -5.97
N CYS A 44 -27.38 4.23 -6.32
CA CYS A 44 -28.19 3.02 -6.51
C CYS A 44 -29.06 3.18 -7.76
N HIS A 45 -29.07 2.16 -8.63
CA HIS A 45 -29.86 2.15 -9.86
C HIS A 45 -30.68 0.86 -9.96
N PRO A 46 -32.01 0.94 -10.16
CA PRO A 46 -32.83 -0.24 -10.37
C PRO A 46 -32.48 -0.90 -11.71
N VAL A 47 -32.50 -2.23 -11.74
CA VAL A 47 -32.34 -3.01 -12.98
C VAL A 47 -33.56 -3.88 -13.23
N ALA A 48 -33.93 -4.00 -14.50
CA ALA A 48 -35.06 -4.82 -14.93
C ALA A 48 -34.58 -6.19 -15.44
N PHE A 49 -35.50 -7.15 -15.48
CA PHE A 49 -35.24 -8.49 -15.98
C PHE A 49 -36.23 -8.87 -17.07
N TYR A 50 -35.76 -9.55 -18.10
CA TYR A 50 -36.61 -9.97 -19.22
C TYR A 50 -36.32 -11.44 -19.59
N PRO A 51 -37.34 -12.25 -19.89
CA PRO A 51 -37.13 -13.65 -20.25
C PRO A 51 -36.62 -13.75 -21.69
N VAL A 52 -35.57 -14.55 -21.91
CA VAL A 52 -35.03 -14.88 -23.24
C VAL A 52 -34.76 -16.38 -23.30
N GLY A 53 -35.66 -17.12 -23.94
CA GLY A 53 -35.62 -18.59 -23.96
C GLY A 53 -35.75 -19.16 -22.55
N LYS A 54 -34.78 -19.99 -22.13
CA LYS A 54 -34.71 -20.57 -20.77
C LYS A 54 -33.91 -19.70 -19.77
N SER A 55 -33.46 -18.52 -20.18
CA SER A 55 -32.63 -17.64 -19.34
C SER A 55 -33.35 -16.34 -19.03
N LEU A 56 -32.99 -15.75 -17.90
CA LEU A 56 -33.38 -14.39 -17.54
C LEU A 56 -32.25 -13.43 -17.91
N VAL A 57 -32.55 -12.33 -18.60
CA VAL A 57 -31.55 -11.34 -19.01
C VAL A 57 -31.68 -10.08 -18.17
N CYS A 58 -30.56 -9.64 -17.60
CA CYS A 58 -30.40 -8.38 -16.88
C CYS A 58 -29.53 -7.44 -17.72
N PRO A 59 -30.10 -6.44 -18.42
CA PRO A 59 -29.33 -5.41 -19.10
C PRO A 59 -28.86 -4.34 -18.12
N ILE A 60 -27.56 -4.07 -18.11
CA ILE A 60 -26.96 -2.95 -17.39
C ILE A 60 -26.60 -1.88 -18.43
N ASN A 61 -27.23 -0.71 -18.35
CA ASN A 61 -26.91 0.44 -19.20
C ASN A 61 -25.91 1.34 -18.48
N THR A 62 -24.68 1.41 -18.99
CA THR A 62 -23.60 2.18 -18.36
C THR A 62 -23.75 3.68 -18.56
N ASP A 63 -24.57 4.14 -19.52
CA ASP A 63 -24.86 5.57 -19.73
C ASP A 63 -25.67 6.17 -18.57
N LYS A 64 -26.26 5.31 -17.73
CA LYS A 64 -27.02 5.71 -16.54
C LYS A 64 -26.20 5.65 -15.25
N LEU A 65 -24.98 5.12 -15.31
CA LEU A 65 -24.13 4.94 -14.13
C LEU A 65 -23.16 6.11 -13.99
N GLU A 66 -22.84 6.45 -12.75
CA GLU A 66 -21.85 7.47 -12.45
C GLU A 66 -20.43 6.99 -12.77
N ASN A 67 -19.63 7.89 -13.32
CA ASN A 67 -18.27 7.63 -13.82
C ASN A 67 -17.19 7.76 -12.72
N TYR A 68 -17.47 7.30 -11.50
CA TYR A 68 -16.49 7.29 -10.40
C TYR A 68 -15.68 5.98 -10.39
N ASP A 69 -14.38 6.06 -10.03
CA ASP A 69 -13.55 4.86 -9.86
C ASP A 69 -14.07 4.02 -8.69
N GLY A 70 -14.45 2.78 -8.96
CA GLY A 70 -15.02 1.90 -7.96
C GLY A 70 -15.74 0.69 -8.54
N ASP A 71 -16.40 -0.05 -7.67
CA ASP A 71 -17.10 -1.28 -8.02
C ASP A 71 -18.61 -1.13 -7.81
N TRP A 72 -19.39 -1.61 -8.76
CA TRP A 72 -20.84 -1.72 -8.67
C TRP A 72 -21.22 -3.17 -8.36
N LYS A 73 -22.00 -3.39 -7.30
CA LYS A 73 -22.52 -4.71 -6.91
C LYS A 73 -23.97 -4.83 -7.36
N LEU A 74 -24.31 -5.96 -7.98
CA LEU A 74 -25.68 -6.30 -8.34
C LEU A 74 -26.30 -7.17 -7.24
N THR A 75 -27.42 -6.74 -6.68
CA THR A 75 -28.24 -7.50 -5.75
C THR A 75 -29.59 -7.79 -6.40
N ILE A 76 -30.09 -9.01 -6.26
CA ILE A 76 -31.39 -9.43 -6.78
C ILE A 76 -32.23 -9.91 -5.60
N GLN A 77 -33.51 -9.54 -5.53
CA GLN A 77 -34.40 -9.91 -4.44
C GLN A 77 -35.76 -10.36 -4.97
N ASP A 78 -36.39 -11.30 -4.28
CA ASP A 78 -37.84 -11.55 -4.40
C ASP A 78 -38.54 -11.23 -3.06
N SER A 79 -39.81 -11.60 -2.89
CA SER A 79 -40.55 -11.30 -1.66
C SER A 79 -39.96 -11.93 -0.39
N ASN A 80 -39.13 -12.96 -0.51
CA ASN A 80 -38.68 -13.80 0.60
C ASN A 80 -37.15 -13.86 0.72
N ASP A 81 -36.42 -13.72 -0.39
CA ASP A 81 -35.00 -14.05 -0.48
C ASP A 81 -34.18 -12.97 -1.21
N THR A 82 -32.94 -12.80 -0.77
CA THR A 82 -31.88 -12.06 -1.48
C THR A 82 -30.95 -13.03 -2.18
N TYR A 83 -30.60 -12.70 -3.42
CA TYR A 83 -29.78 -13.49 -4.31
C TYR A 83 -28.53 -12.73 -4.78
N THR A 84 -27.38 -13.40 -4.72
CA THR A 84 -26.11 -12.90 -5.25
C THR A 84 -25.83 -13.54 -6.62
N PRO A 85 -25.65 -12.74 -7.68
CA PRO A 85 -25.23 -13.26 -8.98
C PRO A 85 -23.77 -13.72 -8.95
N VAL A 86 -23.49 -14.93 -9.42
CA VAL A 86 -22.15 -15.56 -9.39
C VAL A 86 -21.77 -16.10 -10.77
N PHE A 87 -20.52 -15.90 -11.19
CA PHE A 87 -20.07 -16.39 -12.50
C PHE A 87 -19.84 -17.91 -12.53
N THR A 88 -20.41 -18.56 -13.54
CA THR A 88 -20.04 -19.95 -13.88
C THR A 88 -18.57 -20.05 -14.34
N SER A 89 -17.97 -21.24 -14.23
CA SER A 89 -16.60 -21.50 -14.70
C SER A 89 -16.36 -21.10 -16.17
N ARG A 90 -17.34 -21.31 -17.04
CA ARG A 90 -17.28 -20.91 -18.46
C ARG A 90 -17.19 -19.40 -18.62
N VAL A 91 -18.02 -18.64 -17.90
CA VAL A 91 -18.00 -17.17 -17.96
C VAL A 91 -16.70 -16.63 -17.38
N ARG A 92 -16.21 -17.20 -16.27
CA ARG A 92 -14.91 -16.82 -15.69
C ARG A 92 -13.77 -16.98 -16.70
N LEU A 93 -13.73 -18.09 -17.43
CA LEU A 93 -12.73 -18.30 -18.49
C LEU A 93 -12.89 -17.30 -19.64
N SER A 94 -14.13 -17.01 -20.05
CA SER A 94 -14.43 -15.99 -21.06
C SER A 94 -13.89 -14.62 -20.64
N LEU A 95 -14.16 -14.20 -19.40
CA LEU A 95 -13.65 -12.93 -18.86
C LEU A 95 -12.11 -12.88 -18.88
N LEU A 96 -11.46 -13.96 -18.49
CA LEU A 96 -9.99 -14.03 -18.45
C LEU A 96 -9.33 -13.95 -19.82
N LEU A 97 -9.96 -14.47 -20.89
CA LEU A 97 -9.36 -14.54 -22.23
C LEU A 97 -9.86 -13.44 -23.17
N GLY A 98 -11.11 -13.02 -23.05
CA GLY A 98 -11.72 -12.00 -23.89
C GLY A 98 -11.49 -10.57 -23.41
N ARG A 99 -12.10 -9.62 -24.12
CA ARG A 99 -12.18 -8.20 -23.74
C ARG A 99 -13.66 -7.87 -23.57
N HIS A 100 -14.13 -7.84 -22.33
CA HIS A 100 -15.52 -7.60 -22.00
C HIS A 100 -15.59 -6.25 -21.29
N PHE A 101 -15.94 -5.19 -22.02
CA PHE A 101 -16.05 -3.87 -21.44
C PHE A 101 -16.97 -2.98 -22.28
N VAL A 102 -17.55 -1.98 -21.65
CA VAL A 102 -18.15 -0.81 -22.29
C VAL A 102 -17.26 0.38 -22.00
N ARG A 103 -17.03 1.23 -23.00
CA ARG A 103 -16.23 2.44 -22.85
C ARG A 103 -17.11 3.65 -23.14
N ASN A 104 -17.23 4.52 -22.15
CA ASN A 104 -17.94 5.79 -22.23
C ASN A 104 -16.90 6.91 -22.09
N GLU A 105 -16.56 7.57 -23.20
CA GLU A 105 -15.50 8.59 -23.27
C GLU A 105 -14.14 8.11 -22.72
N GLU A 106 -13.70 8.65 -21.58
CA GLU A 106 -12.48 8.28 -20.87
C GLU A 106 -12.70 7.21 -19.79
N THR A 107 -13.92 6.73 -19.61
CA THR A 107 -14.29 5.77 -18.56
C THR A 107 -14.55 4.39 -19.12
N LEU A 108 -14.14 3.37 -18.37
CA LEU A 108 -14.25 1.97 -18.72
C LEU A 108 -15.08 1.23 -17.67
N PHE A 109 -16.12 0.53 -18.13
CA PHE A 109 -16.97 -0.36 -17.34
C PHE A 109 -16.71 -1.82 -17.75
N PHE A 110 -16.33 -2.69 -16.81
CA PHE A 110 -16.10 -4.10 -17.12
C PHE A 110 -16.51 -5.05 -15.99
N PRO A 111 -17.10 -6.21 -16.34
CA PRO A 111 -17.46 -7.23 -15.36
C PRO A 111 -16.21 -7.97 -14.85
N MET A 112 -16.16 -8.19 -13.53
CA MET A 112 -15.12 -8.98 -12.87
C MET A 112 -15.67 -9.72 -11.65
N GLY A 113 -14.99 -10.78 -11.24
CA GLY A 113 -15.39 -11.59 -10.07
C GLY A 113 -14.93 -10.97 -8.76
N GLY A 114 -15.86 -10.76 -7.83
CA GLY A 114 -15.58 -10.46 -6.42
C GLY A 114 -15.40 -11.71 -5.57
N ALA A 115 -15.61 -11.55 -4.26
CA ALA A 115 -15.60 -12.66 -3.30
C ALA A 115 -16.56 -13.78 -3.74
N SER A 116 -16.14 -15.03 -3.61
CA SER A 116 -16.89 -16.21 -4.05
C SER A 116 -17.36 -16.15 -5.52
N HIS A 117 -16.63 -15.42 -6.37
CA HIS A 117 -16.95 -15.19 -7.78
C HIS A 117 -18.27 -14.45 -8.05
N SER A 118 -18.74 -13.68 -7.07
CA SER A 118 -19.85 -12.75 -7.23
C SER A 118 -19.60 -11.74 -8.36
N PHE A 119 -20.68 -11.27 -8.99
CA PHE A 119 -20.61 -10.24 -10.01
C PHE A 119 -20.23 -8.89 -9.39
N LEU A 120 -19.18 -8.27 -9.94
CA LEU A 120 -18.89 -6.86 -9.80
C LEU A 120 -18.77 -6.23 -11.18
N LEU A 121 -19.26 -5.00 -11.32
CA LEU A 121 -19.00 -4.16 -12.47
C LEU A 121 -18.05 -3.05 -12.04
N ARG A 122 -16.79 -3.15 -12.47
CA ARG A 122 -15.78 -2.15 -12.15
C ARG A 122 -15.86 -0.98 -13.11
N CYS A 123 -15.78 0.22 -12.57
CA CYS A 123 -15.63 1.49 -13.27
C CYS A 123 -14.26 2.07 -12.96
N ARG A 124 -13.51 2.47 -13.98
CA ARG A 124 -12.29 3.30 -13.82
C ARG A 124 -11.93 4.02 -15.11
N ARG A 125 -11.02 4.98 -15.04
CA ARG A 125 -10.47 5.65 -16.22
C ARG A 125 -9.75 4.67 -17.15
N TRP A 126 -9.81 4.96 -18.45
CA TRP A 126 -9.09 4.26 -19.51
C TRP A 126 -7.58 4.42 -19.33
N GLN A 127 -6.83 3.34 -19.46
CA GLN A 127 -5.39 3.32 -19.25
C GLN A 127 -4.66 2.70 -20.46
N LYS A 128 -3.34 2.94 -20.56
CA LYS A 128 -2.51 2.42 -21.66
C LYS A 128 -2.58 0.89 -21.79
N GLN A 129 -2.75 0.18 -20.67
CA GLN A 129 -2.91 -1.27 -20.62
C GLN A 129 -4.23 -1.80 -21.22
N ASP A 130 -5.25 -0.96 -21.45
CA ASP A 130 -6.53 -1.42 -22.01
C ASP A 130 -6.54 -1.54 -23.53
N HIS A 131 -5.49 -1.03 -24.19
CA HIS A 131 -5.32 -1.13 -25.63
C HIS A 131 -5.17 -2.60 -26.08
N LEU A 132 -5.70 -2.91 -27.26
CA LEU A 132 -5.64 -4.25 -27.83
C LEU A 132 -4.20 -4.78 -27.97
N THR A 133 -3.25 -3.90 -28.30
CA THR A 133 -1.82 -4.25 -28.40
C THR A 133 -1.25 -4.75 -27.07
N PHE A 134 -1.64 -4.13 -25.96
CA PHE A 134 -1.25 -4.61 -24.64
C PHE A 134 -1.90 -5.95 -24.32
N ARG A 135 -3.17 -6.14 -24.70
CA ARG A 135 -3.84 -7.43 -24.54
C ARG A 135 -3.17 -8.56 -25.31
N ILE A 136 -2.76 -8.31 -26.55
CA ILE A 136 -2.00 -9.27 -27.36
C ILE A 136 -0.68 -9.61 -26.66
N LYS A 137 0.00 -8.61 -26.10
CA LYS A 137 1.23 -8.78 -25.31
C LYS A 137 1.00 -9.72 -24.12
N GLU A 138 -0.04 -9.49 -23.31
CA GLU A 138 -0.39 -10.34 -22.16
C GLU A 138 -0.65 -11.79 -22.58
N LEU A 139 -1.49 -12.01 -23.59
CA LEU A 139 -1.88 -13.35 -24.04
C LEU A 139 -0.69 -14.09 -24.66
N THR A 140 0.17 -13.37 -25.39
CA THR A 140 1.39 -13.93 -25.97
C THR A 140 2.37 -14.34 -24.88
N ALA A 141 2.63 -13.48 -23.89
CA ALA A 141 3.50 -13.80 -22.76
C ALA A 141 2.95 -15.00 -21.96
N PHE A 142 1.63 -15.05 -21.76
CA PHE A 142 0.97 -16.19 -21.12
C PHE A 142 1.10 -17.49 -21.92
N GLY A 143 0.91 -17.44 -23.23
CA GLY A 143 1.13 -18.59 -24.12
C GLY A 143 2.57 -19.10 -24.06
N ILE A 144 3.56 -18.20 -24.14
CA ILE A 144 4.98 -18.55 -24.01
C ILE A 144 5.28 -19.14 -22.63
N ALA A 145 4.76 -18.54 -21.54
CA ALA A 145 4.94 -19.09 -20.20
C ALA A 145 4.31 -20.49 -20.05
N LYS A 146 3.21 -20.79 -20.75
CA LYS A 146 2.61 -22.12 -20.73
C LYS A 146 3.41 -23.15 -21.53
N LEU A 147 4.00 -22.76 -22.65
CA LEU A 147 4.78 -23.65 -23.52
C LEU A 147 6.21 -23.87 -22.99
N PHE A 148 6.86 -22.80 -22.53
CA PHE A 148 8.29 -22.77 -22.18
C PHE A 148 8.56 -22.47 -20.70
N GLY A 149 7.52 -22.38 -19.87
CA GLY A 149 7.65 -22.00 -18.46
C GLY A 149 8.54 -22.92 -17.63
N ARG A 150 8.64 -24.21 -17.99
CA ARG A 150 9.55 -25.15 -17.30
C ARG A 150 11.02 -24.73 -17.45
N SER A 151 11.47 -24.55 -18.68
CA SER A 151 12.84 -24.09 -18.97
C SER A 151 13.11 -22.68 -18.44
N LEU A 152 12.11 -21.79 -18.43
CA LEU A 152 12.26 -20.46 -17.84
C LEU A 152 12.39 -20.51 -16.30
N LYS A 153 11.73 -21.46 -15.63
CA LYS A 153 11.80 -21.66 -14.18
C LYS A 153 13.13 -22.27 -13.72
N GLU A 154 13.79 -23.07 -14.56
CA GLU A 154 15.15 -23.58 -14.29
C GLU A 154 16.18 -22.45 -14.09
N LYS A 155 15.85 -21.21 -14.48
CA LYS A 155 16.68 -20.03 -14.23
C LYS A 155 16.61 -19.51 -12.79
N HIS A 156 15.75 -20.06 -11.93
CA HIS A 156 15.63 -19.68 -10.52
C HIS A 156 15.55 -18.18 -10.29
N MET A 157 14.55 -17.55 -10.92
CA MET A 157 14.42 -16.10 -10.98
C MET A 157 13.70 -15.54 -9.76
N TRP A 158 14.28 -14.53 -9.13
CA TRP A 158 13.61 -13.69 -8.14
C TRP A 158 13.22 -12.36 -8.77
N LEU A 159 12.00 -11.91 -8.50
CA LEU A 159 11.53 -10.60 -8.93
C LEU A 159 11.33 -9.69 -7.74
N VAL A 160 12.08 -8.59 -7.75
CA VAL A 160 12.02 -7.53 -6.75
C VAL A 160 11.24 -6.35 -7.32
N TYR A 161 10.33 -5.80 -6.54
CA TYR A 161 9.59 -4.58 -6.90
C TYR A 161 9.16 -3.83 -5.65
N GLU A 162 8.88 -2.54 -5.81
CA GLU A 162 8.25 -1.69 -4.80
C GLU A 162 6.87 -1.23 -5.28
N LYS A 163 6.21 -0.40 -4.50
CA LYS A 163 4.84 0.06 -4.71
C LYS A 163 4.61 0.49 -6.16
N PHE A 164 3.73 -0.23 -6.85
CA PHE A 164 3.40 -0.03 -8.28
C PHE A 164 4.59 0.00 -9.24
N CYS A 165 5.75 -0.51 -8.81
CA CYS A 165 7.02 -0.47 -9.53
C CYS A 165 7.49 0.96 -9.87
N ILE A 166 7.12 2.00 -9.11
CA ILE A 166 7.46 3.40 -9.45
C ILE A 166 8.67 3.97 -8.70
N THR A 167 9.11 3.32 -7.62
CA THR A 167 10.27 3.73 -6.81
C THR A 167 11.32 2.63 -6.71
N ALA A 168 12.53 3.03 -6.33
CA ALA A 168 13.61 2.16 -5.90
C ALA A 168 14.35 2.82 -4.73
N GLN A 169 13.71 2.85 -3.55
CA GLN A 169 14.19 3.56 -2.36
C GLN A 169 13.91 2.82 -1.03
N GLU A 170 13.27 1.66 -1.10
CA GLU A 170 12.72 0.93 0.04
C GLU A 170 13.50 -0.38 0.26
N ASN A 171 13.06 -1.24 1.18
CA ASN A 171 13.64 -2.54 1.48
C ASN A 171 13.90 -3.38 0.22
N GLY A 172 13.02 -3.27 -0.79
CA GLY A 172 13.20 -3.92 -2.09
C GLY A 172 14.50 -3.49 -2.77
N PHE A 173 14.76 -2.19 -2.86
CA PHE A 173 15.98 -1.66 -3.47
C PHE A 173 17.24 -2.12 -2.73
N TYR A 174 17.30 -1.97 -1.40
CA TYR A 174 18.47 -2.35 -0.61
C TYR A 174 18.77 -3.86 -0.69
N PHE A 175 17.74 -4.70 -0.62
CA PHE A 175 17.89 -6.15 -0.80
C PHE A 175 18.39 -6.50 -2.21
N PHE A 176 17.85 -5.85 -3.24
CA PHE A 176 18.31 -6.05 -4.62
C PHE A 176 19.77 -5.64 -4.79
N GLU A 177 20.17 -4.48 -4.27
CA GLU A 177 21.55 -4.01 -4.31
C GLU A 177 22.50 -5.01 -3.63
N TYR A 178 22.12 -5.52 -2.45
CA TYR A 178 22.87 -6.59 -1.78
C TYR A 178 23.03 -7.83 -2.67
N CYS A 179 21.97 -8.27 -3.35
CA CYS A 179 22.04 -9.40 -4.29
C CYS A 179 23.01 -9.13 -5.47
N MET A 180 23.03 -7.91 -5.99
CA MET A 180 23.94 -7.51 -7.06
C MET A 180 25.40 -7.49 -6.59
N LYS A 181 25.66 -6.93 -5.40
CA LYS A 181 26.99 -6.93 -4.76
C LYS A 181 27.50 -8.37 -4.53
N ASN A 182 26.62 -9.29 -4.15
CA ASN A 182 26.92 -10.71 -3.95
C ASN A 182 26.81 -11.57 -5.23
N LYS A 183 26.80 -10.94 -6.42
CA LYS A 183 26.83 -11.59 -7.73
C LYS A 183 25.74 -12.64 -7.97
N LYS A 184 24.54 -12.47 -7.40
CA LYS A 184 23.39 -13.31 -7.76
C LYS A 184 22.75 -12.79 -9.06
N ASP A 185 23.11 -13.41 -10.18
CA ASP A 185 22.69 -12.98 -11.52
C ASP A 185 21.17 -13.05 -11.80
N ASN A 186 20.43 -13.95 -11.15
CA ASN A 186 19.02 -14.25 -11.48
C ASN A 186 18.01 -13.47 -10.62
N VAL A 187 18.40 -12.29 -10.11
CA VAL A 187 17.50 -11.35 -9.42
C VAL A 187 17.22 -10.18 -10.35
N PHE A 188 15.95 -9.83 -10.53
CA PHE A 188 15.55 -8.72 -11.38
C PHE A 188 14.70 -7.72 -10.63
N PHE A 189 14.99 -6.44 -10.79
CA PHE A 189 14.21 -5.35 -10.23
C PHE A 189 13.25 -4.78 -11.29
N ILE A 190 11.97 -4.68 -10.96
CA ILE A 190 10.95 -4.09 -11.83
C ILE A 190 10.80 -2.61 -11.51
N LEU A 191 10.99 -1.75 -12.51
CA LEU A 191 10.91 -0.30 -12.33
C LEU A 191 10.26 0.38 -13.54
N ASP A 192 9.38 1.35 -13.31
CA ASP A 192 8.81 2.19 -14.36
C ASP A 192 9.90 3.14 -14.89
N LYS A 193 9.93 3.33 -16.22
CA LYS A 193 10.88 4.25 -16.87
C LYS A 193 10.72 5.70 -16.46
N LYS A 194 9.59 6.06 -15.85
CA LYS A 194 9.30 7.39 -15.33
C LYS A 194 9.75 7.58 -13.88
N SER A 195 10.23 6.53 -13.23
CA SER A 195 10.77 6.61 -11.88
C SER A 195 11.91 7.64 -11.83
N PRO A 196 11.97 8.51 -10.81
CA PRO A 196 13.12 9.39 -10.59
C PRO A 196 14.44 8.63 -10.46
N GLN A 197 14.39 7.37 -10.01
CA GLN A 197 15.56 6.52 -9.82
C GLN A 197 15.94 5.71 -11.09
N TRP A 198 15.21 5.84 -12.20
CA TRP A 198 15.41 5.02 -13.40
C TRP A 198 16.85 5.08 -13.94
N ASP A 199 17.41 6.29 -14.03
CA ASP A 199 18.74 6.53 -14.59
C ASP A 199 19.84 5.96 -13.69
N TYR A 200 19.77 6.21 -12.37
CA TYR A 200 20.67 5.61 -11.39
C TYR A 200 20.62 4.08 -11.44
N MET A 201 19.42 3.50 -11.57
CA MET A 201 19.24 2.05 -11.62
C MET A 201 19.81 1.40 -12.89
N GLN A 202 20.04 2.15 -13.98
CA GLN A 202 20.62 1.58 -15.21
C GLN A 202 22.02 1.00 -15.02
N GLN A 203 22.73 1.35 -13.94
CA GLN A 203 24.01 0.72 -13.59
C GLN A 203 23.91 -0.81 -13.45
N TYR A 204 22.74 -1.33 -13.08
CA TYR A 204 22.47 -2.78 -12.95
C TYR A 204 22.03 -3.44 -14.26
N ARG A 205 21.98 -2.69 -15.38
CA ARG A 205 21.83 -3.17 -16.76
C ARG A 205 20.71 -4.20 -16.93
N LYS A 206 21.07 -5.45 -17.26
CA LYS A 206 20.16 -6.55 -17.60
C LYS A 206 19.24 -6.95 -16.43
N ASN A 207 19.60 -6.58 -15.20
CA ASN A 207 18.85 -6.89 -13.99
C ASN A 207 17.71 -5.90 -13.74
N ILE A 208 17.66 -4.76 -14.43
CA ILE A 208 16.51 -3.85 -14.40
C ILE A 208 15.55 -4.19 -15.53
N ILE A 209 14.27 -4.35 -15.21
CA ILE A 209 13.22 -4.64 -16.19
C ILE A 209 12.20 -3.51 -16.17
N PRO A 210 11.94 -2.84 -17.32
CA PRO A 210 10.90 -1.83 -17.40
C PRO A 210 9.53 -2.40 -17.01
N ALA A 211 8.82 -1.72 -16.12
CA ALA A 211 7.46 -2.06 -15.72
C ALA A 211 6.54 -2.19 -16.95
N LEU A 212 5.63 -3.17 -16.87
CA LEU A 212 4.67 -3.53 -17.94
C LEU A 212 5.29 -3.84 -19.33
N SER A 213 6.60 -4.09 -19.41
CA SER A 213 7.24 -4.63 -20.62
C SER A 213 6.86 -6.10 -20.86
N PHE A 214 7.11 -6.60 -22.08
CA PHE A 214 6.89 -8.02 -22.39
C PHE A 214 7.73 -8.93 -21.48
N ARG A 215 9.00 -8.56 -21.27
CA ARG A 215 9.92 -9.28 -20.39
C ARG A 215 9.42 -9.30 -18.95
N HIS A 216 8.91 -8.17 -18.45
CA HIS A 216 8.28 -8.10 -17.13
C HIS A 216 7.12 -9.08 -17.01
N ILE A 217 6.14 -9.04 -17.92
CA ILE A 217 4.97 -9.93 -17.87
C ILE A 217 5.39 -11.40 -17.92
N LEU A 218 6.31 -11.76 -18.82
CA LEU A 218 6.79 -13.13 -18.95
C LEU A 218 7.51 -13.60 -17.69
N TYR A 219 8.37 -12.76 -17.11
CA TYR A 219 9.11 -13.10 -15.90
C TYR A 219 8.16 -13.20 -14.71
N LEU A 220 7.18 -12.29 -14.61
CA LEU A 220 6.14 -12.35 -13.60
C LEU A 220 5.40 -13.69 -13.65
N LEU A 221 5.14 -14.25 -14.83
CA LEU A 221 4.49 -15.56 -14.95
C LEU A 221 5.40 -16.76 -14.56
N CYS A 222 6.71 -16.57 -14.53
CA CYS A 222 7.70 -17.65 -14.42
C CYS A 222 8.62 -17.55 -13.20
N ALA A 223 8.56 -16.47 -12.42
CA ALA A 223 9.40 -16.28 -11.24
C ALA A 223 9.13 -17.35 -10.17
N ASP A 224 10.19 -17.73 -9.46
CA ASP A 224 10.11 -18.66 -8.33
C ASP A 224 9.61 -17.94 -7.09
N LEU A 225 10.03 -16.68 -6.92
CA LEU A 225 9.71 -15.85 -5.77
C LEU A 225 9.54 -14.39 -6.17
N LEU A 226 8.45 -13.80 -5.69
CA LEU A 226 8.28 -12.36 -5.62
C LEU A 226 8.84 -11.86 -4.29
N ILE A 227 9.56 -10.76 -4.31
CA ILE A 227 10.19 -10.16 -3.13
C ILE A 227 9.83 -8.68 -3.14
N SER A 228 9.11 -8.21 -2.13
CA SER A 228 8.62 -6.83 -2.14
C SER A 228 8.24 -6.37 -0.74
N PRO A 229 8.40 -5.08 -0.43
CA PRO A 229 7.77 -4.51 0.76
C PRO A 229 6.25 -4.41 0.62
N ASP A 230 5.70 -4.55 -0.59
CA ASP A 230 4.29 -4.42 -0.95
C ASP A 230 3.62 -5.75 -1.36
N GLY A 231 2.29 -5.78 -1.32
CA GLY A 231 1.50 -6.92 -1.81
C GLY A 231 1.65 -7.21 -3.31
N ARG A 232 1.32 -8.43 -3.74
CA ARG A 232 1.49 -8.92 -5.13
C ARG A 232 0.90 -8.01 -6.20
N HIS A 233 -0.21 -7.35 -5.90
CA HIS A 233 -0.92 -6.50 -6.86
C HIS A 233 -0.10 -5.26 -7.28
N HIS A 234 0.91 -4.86 -6.50
CA HIS A 234 1.84 -3.80 -6.85
C HIS A 234 2.89 -4.22 -7.90
N ALA A 235 3.04 -5.51 -8.16
CA ALA A 235 3.92 -6.03 -9.22
C ALA A 235 3.34 -5.85 -10.63
N TYR A 236 2.10 -5.38 -10.77
CA TYR A 236 1.43 -5.33 -12.07
C TYR A 236 0.54 -4.09 -12.24
N ALA A 237 -0.15 -4.01 -13.39
CA ALA A 237 -1.09 -2.94 -13.67
C ALA A 237 -2.16 -2.85 -12.57
N TRP A 238 -2.46 -1.64 -12.13
CA TRP A 238 -3.48 -1.37 -11.11
C TRP A 238 -4.89 -1.65 -11.63
N LYS A 239 -5.69 -2.40 -10.87
CA LYS A 239 -7.09 -2.78 -11.19
C LYS A 239 -7.32 -3.11 -12.68
N PRO A 240 -6.58 -4.07 -13.28
CA PRO A 240 -6.71 -4.37 -14.69
C PRO A 240 -8.01 -5.17 -14.95
N MET A 241 -8.46 -5.20 -16.20
CA MET A 241 -9.51 -6.15 -16.60
C MET A 241 -9.08 -7.59 -16.28
N PRO A 242 -10.02 -8.53 -16.05
CA PRO A 242 -9.70 -9.94 -15.85
C PRO A 242 -8.75 -10.47 -16.94
N ASN A 243 -7.64 -11.04 -16.51
CA ASN A 243 -6.59 -11.51 -17.41
C ASN A 243 -5.84 -12.71 -16.79
N PRO A 244 -5.17 -13.54 -17.61
CA PRO A 244 -4.49 -14.72 -17.08
C PRO A 244 -3.23 -14.38 -16.26
N VAL A 245 -2.67 -13.18 -16.43
CA VAL A 245 -1.49 -12.71 -15.68
C VAL A 245 -1.84 -12.50 -14.22
N THR A 246 -2.86 -11.70 -13.90
CA THR A 246 -3.30 -11.46 -12.51
C THR A 246 -3.79 -12.75 -11.84
N ARG A 247 -4.47 -13.64 -12.58
CA ARG A 247 -4.83 -14.97 -12.06
C ARG A 247 -3.61 -15.80 -11.66
N THR A 248 -2.50 -15.67 -12.37
CA THR A 248 -1.24 -16.37 -12.06
C THR A 248 -0.51 -15.68 -10.92
N LEU A 249 -0.42 -14.35 -10.96
CA LEU A 249 0.16 -13.48 -9.94
C LEU A 249 -0.42 -13.76 -8.55
N ASN A 250 -1.74 -13.87 -8.44
CA ASN A 250 -2.43 -14.14 -7.18
C ASN A 250 -2.07 -15.51 -6.55
N LYS A 251 -1.33 -16.37 -7.25
CA LYS A 251 -0.86 -17.67 -6.76
C LYS A 251 0.65 -17.74 -6.59
N GLN A 252 1.37 -16.69 -6.95
CA GLN A 252 2.82 -16.68 -6.82
C GLN A 252 3.21 -16.57 -5.36
N LYS A 253 4.38 -17.09 -5.02
CA LYS A 253 4.89 -16.94 -3.67
C LYS A 253 5.47 -15.54 -3.48
N LEU A 254 5.19 -14.92 -2.33
CA LEU A 254 5.67 -13.59 -1.96
C LEU A 254 6.44 -13.65 -0.65
N TYR A 255 7.71 -13.24 -0.71
CA TYR A 255 8.49 -12.83 0.46
C TYR A 255 8.25 -11.34 0.71
N PHE A 256 7.54 -11.04 1.80
CA PHE A 256 7.15 -9.69 2.16
C PHE A 256 8.22 -9.06 3.04
N LEU A 257 8.88 -8.03 2.51
CA LEU A 257 9.95 -7.28 3.18
C LEU A 257 9.44 -6.24 4.18
N GLN A 258 8.12 -6.00 4.21
CA GLN A 258 7.45 -4.92 4.94
C GLN A 258 7.85 -3.51 4.52
N HIS A 259 7.02 -2.53 4.91
CA HIS A 259 7.27 -1.09 4.74
C HIS A 259 7.67 -0.36 6.03
N GLY A 260 7.70 -1.08 7.14
CA GLY A 260 7.90 -0.53 8.47
C GLY A 260 7.44 -1.51 9.53
N VAL A 261 7.92 -1.29 10.75
CA VAL A 261 7.64 -2.15 11.90
C VAL A 261 6.18 -2.00 12.33
N LEU A 262 5.53 -3.14 12.58
CA LEU A 262 4.17 -3.24 13.07
C LEU A 262 4.14 -2.97 14.58
N ALA A 263 3.60 -1.81 14.95
CA ALA A 263 3.30 -1.48 16.34
C ALA A 263 2.15 -0.45 16.41
N LEU A 264 2.35 0.71 15.78
CA LEU A 264 1.49 1.89 15.91
C LEU A 264 0.19 1.85 15.09
N LYS A 265 -0.06 0.79 14.31
CA LYS A 265 -1.22 0.70 13.43
C LYS A 265 -1.63 -0.74 13.16
N ASN A 266 -2.93 -1.04 13.29
CA ASN A 266 -3.46 -2.34 12.86
C ASN A 266 -3.52 -2.45 11.33
N VAL A 267 -3.01 -3.56 10.81
CA VAL A 267 -3.03 -3.90 9.37
C VAL A 267 -3.45 -5.35 9.12
N ASP A 268 -3.90 -6.07 10.15
CA ASP A 268 -4.38 -7.46 10.08
C ASP A 268 -5.49 -7.64 9.05
N SER A 269 -6.44 -6.70 8.97
CA SER A 269 -7.48 -6.71 7.92
C SER A 269 -6.93 -6.78 6.48
N LEU A 270 -5.70 -6.31 6.25
CA LEU A 270 -5.04 -6.30 4.94
C LEU A 270 -4.11 -7.50 4.73
N PHE A 271 -3.37 -7.91 5.77
CA PHE A 271 -2.25 -8.84 5.63
C PHE A 271 -2.38 -10.13 6.45
N SER A 272 -3.46 -10.35 7.22
CA SER A 272 -3.69 -11.62 7.91
C SER A 272 -3.74 -12.81 6.95
N VAL A 273 -3.49 -14.01 7.45
CA VAL A 273 -3.46 -15.24 6.64
C VAL A 273 -4.76 -15.48 5.84
N ASP A 274 -5.90 -15.07 6.41
CA ASP A 274 -7.23 -15.19 5.79
C ASP A 274 -7.61 -13.99 4.91
N SER A 275 -6.76 -12.96 4.85
CA SER A 275 -7.00 -11.78 4.04
C SER A 275 -6.80 -12.06 2.54
N SER A 276 -7.35 -11.19 1.70
CA SER A 276 -7.17 -11.26 0.25
C SER A 276 -5.73 -10.95 -0.22
N SER A 277 -4.89 -10.41 0.65
CA SER A 277 -3.50 -10.02 0.35
C SER A 277 -2.49 -10.69 1.28
N SER A 278 -2.80 -11.87 1.80
CA SER A 278 -1.87 -12.69 2.60
C SER A 278 -0.57 -12.99 1.87
N VAL A 279 0.52 -13.20 2.61
CA VAL A 279 1.87 -13.38 2.07
C VAL A 279 2.40 -14.79 2.39
N ASP A 280 3.50 -15.23 1.77
CA ASP A 280 4.06 -16.56 2.04
C ASP A 280 5.12 -16.53 3.14
N TYR A 281 5.90 -15.45 3.18
CA TYR A 281 6.86 -15.16 4.22
C TYR A 281 6.71 -13.70 4.64
N PHE A 282 6.72 -13.45 5.94
CA PHE A 282 6.50 -12.14 6.52
C PHE A 282 7.74 -11.75 7.31
N THR A 283 8.52 -10.79 6.82
CA THR A 283 9.69 -10.29 7.55
C THR A 283 9.27 -9.71 8.89
N ALA A 284 10.06 -9.92 9.93
CA ALA A 284 9.94 -9.21 11.19
C ALA A 284 11.29 -8.59 11.59
N SER A 285 11.23 -7.48 12.30
CA SER A 285 12.39 -6.75 12.82
C SER A 285 12.88 -7.26 14.18
N SER A 286 11.98 -7.87 14.95
CA SER A 286 12.25 -8.42 16.28
C SER A 286 11.29 -9.56 16.63
N GLU A 287 11.60 -10.28 17.72
CA GLU A 287 10.66 -11.27 18.27
C GLU A 287 9.38 -10.61 18.79
N PHE A 288 9.44 -9.37 19.27
CA PHE A 288 8.26 -8.55 19.59
C PHE A 288 7.31 -8.44 18.38
N GLU A 289 7.82 -7.99 17.24
CA GLU A 289 7.00 -7.83 16.03
C GLU A 289 6.51 -9.18 15.49
N LYS A 290 7.39 -10.20 15.52
CA LYS A 290 7.01 -11.56 15.13
C LYS A 290 5.83 -12.08 15.95
N ASN A 291 5.79 -11.80 17.25
CA ASN A 291 4.66 -12.19 18.10
C ASN A 291 3.36 -11.51 17.68
N ILE A 292 3.39 -10.26 17.23
CA ILE A 292 2.21 -9.59 16.65
C ILE A 292 1.74 -10.35 15.40
N ILE A 293 2.65 -10.63 14.47
CA ILE A 293 2.32 -11.31 13.21
C ILE A 293 1.78 -12.74 13.45
N VAL A 294 2.38 -13.49 14.36
CA VAL A 294 1.93 -14.85 14.69
C VAL A 294 0.58 -14.82 15.39
N ASN A 295 0.45 -14.05 16.48
CA ASN A 295 -0.72 -14.12 17.37
C ASN A 295 -1.93 -13.36 16.83
N ARG A 296 -1.73 -12.23 16.16
CA ARG A 296 -2.82 -11.38 15.65
C ARG A 296 -3.16 -11.69 14.19
N MET A 297 -2.19 -12.08 13.38
CA MET A 297 -2.38 -12.31 11.94
C MET A 297 -2.43 -13.79 11.54
N GLY A 298 -2.13 -14.70 12.47
CA GLY A 298 -2.32 -16.15 12.30
C GLY A 298 -1.24 -16.85 11.48
N TYR A 299 -0.07 -16.23 11.28
CA TYR A 299 1.03 -16.85 10.54
C TYR A 299 1.74 -17.92 11.36
N ASN A 300 2.20 -18.97 10.68
CA ASN A 300 3.11 -19.94 11.28
C ASN A 300 4.46 -19.24 11.60
N PRO A 301 5.01 -19.37 12.83
CA PRO A 301 6.29 -18.79 13.20
C PRO A 301 7.45 -19.07 12.23
N ASP A 302 7.49 -20.25 11.60
CA ASP A 302 8.53 -20.64 10.63
C ASP A 302 8.47 -19.80 9.34
N LYS A 303 7.33 -19.15 9.08
CA LYS A 303 7.11 -18.23 7.95
C LYS A 303 7.32 -16.77 8.31
N VAL A 304 7.73 -16.48 9.54
CA VAL A 304 7.97 -15.11 10.03
C VAL A 304 9.42 -14.98 10.48
N PRO A 305 10.38 -14.88 9.55
CA PRO A 305 11.79 -14.76 9.92
C PRO A 305 12.09 -13.40 10.55
N VAL A 306 12.85 -13.41 11.64
CA VAL A 306 13.39 -12.19 12.25
C VAL A 306 14.71 -11.86 11.58
N THR A 307 14.66 -10.96 10.59
CA THR A 307 15.84 -10.55 9.82
C THR A 307 16.20 -9.09 9.99
N GLY A 308 15.29 -8.27 10.53
CA GLY A 308 15.38 -6.82 10.41
C GLY A 308 14.96 -6.34 9.02
N LEU A 309 14.80 -5.02 8.89
CA LEU A 309 14.44 -4.38 7.63
C LEU A 309 15.69 -4.19 6.76
N ALA A 310 15.63 -4.64 5.50
CA ALA A 310 16.74 -4.53 4.55
C ALA A 310 17.25 -3.08 4.38
N ARG A 311 16.36 -2.09 4.44
CA ARG A 311 16.71 -0.66 4.30
C ARG A 311 17.59 -0.13 5.42
N TRP A 312 17.58 -0.77 6.60
CA TRP A 312 18.42 -0.37 7.73
C TRP A 312 19.91 -0.59 7.48
N ASP A 313 20.30 -1.46 6.53
CA ASP A 313 21.70 -1.60 6.11
C ASP A 313 22.23 -0.33 5.44
N GLY A 314 21.33 0.51 4.90
CA GLY A 314 21.69 1.78 4.26
C GLY A 314 21.59 3.01 5.16
N LEU A 315 21.02 2.88 6.37
CA LEU A 315 20.90 4.00 7.30
C LEU A 315 22.25 4.30 7.95
N HIS A 316 22.63 5.56 7.93
CA HIS A 316 23.82 6.07 8.60
C HIS A 316 23.53 7.48 9.07
N ASP A 317 24.00 7.83 10.26
CA ASP A 317 23.74 9.16 10.81
C ASP A 317 24.56 10.21 10.04
N THR A 318 23.87 11.16 9.44
CA THR A 318 24.44 12.32 8.74
C THR A 318 23.98 13.63 9.38
N SER A 319 23.59 13.59 10.65
CA SER A 319 23.27 14.79 11.42
C SER A 319 24.53 15.64 11.64
N ASP A 320 24.32 16.95 11.69
CA ASP A 320 25.35 17.92 12.01
C ASP A 320 25.12 18.43 13.45
N PRO A 321 25.95 18.04 14.43
CA PRO A 321 25.81 18.50 15.80
C PRO A 321 25.93 20.01 15.98
N GLU A 322 26.62 20.71 15.06
CA GLU A 322 26.77 22.17 15.11
C GLU A 322 25.54 22.90 14.54
N HIS A 323 24.74 22.22 13.70
CA HIS A 323 23.51 22.76 13.13
C HIS A 323 22.35 21.75 13.25
N PRO A 324 21.85 21.48 14.47
CA PRO A 324 20.89 20.41 14.69
C PRO A 324 19.56 20.66 13.99
N VAL A 325 18.96 19.56 13.52
CA VAL A 325 17.72 19.57 12.73
C VAL A 325 16.65 18.72 13.39
N ILE A 326 15.49 19.31 13.67
CA ILE A 326 14.30 18.62 14.18
C ILE A 326 13.41 18.28 12.99
N LEU A 327 13.15 16.99 12.75
CA LEU A 327 12.20 16.55 11.72
C LEU A 327 10.82 16.36 12.35
N LEU A 328 9.88 17.26 12.04
CA LEU A 328 8.48 17.12 12.40
C LEU A 328 7.71 16.46 11.25
N MET A 329 7.26 15.23 11.45
CA MET A 329 6.59 14.43 10.42
C MET A 329 5.31 13.77 10.94
N PRO A 330 4.16 14.47 10.87
CA PRO A 330 2.87 13.89 11.21
C PRO A 330 2.34 12.94 10.13
N THR A 331 1.51 11.99 10.54
CA THR A 331 0.76 11.12 9.63
C THR A 331 -0.50 11.79 9.09
N TRP A 332 -1.03 11.32 7.96
CA TRP A 332 -2.33 11.76 7.47
C TRP A 332 -3.47 11.14 8.30
N ARG A 333 -4.61 11.82 8.35
CA ARG A 333 -5.84 11.33 8.98
C ARG A 333 -6.87 10.94 7.92
N SER A 334 -7.39 9.71 7.99
CA SER A 334 -8.36 9.24 7.00
C SER A 334 -9.70 9.94 7.04
N TRP A 335 -10.08 10.52 8.18
CA TRP A 335 -11.28 11.35 8.29
C TRP A 335 -11.10 12.76 7.71
N LEU A 336 -9.86 13.17 7.39
CA LEU A 336 -9.57 14.45 6.73
C LEU A 336 -9.35 14.30 5.21
N GLU A 337 -9.28 13.08 4.69
CA GLU A 337 -9.06 12.83 3.26
C GLU A 337 -10.26 13.30 2.43
N GLY A 338 -10.01 14.16 1.44
CA GLY A 338 -11.04 14.69 0.54
C GLY A 338 -11.98 15.73 1.14
N GLN A 339 -11.66 16.26 2.33
CA GLN A 339 -12.36 17.41 2.90
C GLN A 339 -11.96 18.70 2.16
N ASN A 340 -12.69 19.79 2.37
CA ASN A 340 -12.30 21.11 1.86
C ASN A 340 -11.43 21.87 2.87
N ASP A 341 -10.79 22.95 2.42
CA ASP A 341 -9.91 23.79 3.25
C ASP A 341 -10.59 24.32 4.53
N GLU A 342 -11.88 24.66 4.47
CA GLU A 342 -12.61 25.18 5.63
C GLU A 342 -12.75 24.13 6.74
N ILE A 343 -13.18 22.92 6.37
CA ILE A 343 -13.30 21.79 7.30
C ILE A 343 -11.92 21.37 7.81
N PHE A 344 -10.92 21.34 6.93
CA PHE A 344 -9.56 21.01 7.31
C PHE A 344 -9.00 21.99 8.34
N ARG A 345 -9.19 23.29 8.15
CA ARG A 345 -8.75 24.34 9.11
C ARG A 345 -9.46 24.26 10.45
N GLN A 346 -10.66 23.68 10.53
CA GLN A 346 -11.39 23.48 11.79
C GLN A 346 -10.94 22.20 12.53
N SER A 347 -10.14 21.35 11.91
CA SER A 347 -9.70 20.08 12.52
C SER A 347 -8.65 20.30 13.62
N ASP A 348 -8.67 19.43 14.63
CA ASP A 348 -7.64 19.40 15.68
C ASP A 348 -6.25 19.28 15.07
N TYR A 349 -6.09 18.47 14.02
CA TYR A 349 -4.84 18.33 13.27
C TYR A 349 -4.28 19.68 12.83
N TYR A 350 -5.08 20.48 12.13
CA TYR A 350 -4.61 21.78 11.64
C TYR A 350 -4.33 22.74 12.80
N GLN A 351 -5.22 22.80 13.80
CA GLN A 351 -5.10 23.71 14.93
C GLN A 351 -3.84 23.45 15.75
N HIS A 352 -3.55 22.19 16.10
CA HIS A 352 -2.39 21.83 16.92
C HIS A 352 -1.06 22.08 16.19
N TYR A 353 -0.94 21.71 14.91
CA TYR A 353 0.29 21.96 14.16
C TYR A 353 0.47 23.44 13.82
N THR A 354 -0.62 24.17 13.50
CA THR A 354 -0.53 25.62 13.26
C THR A 354 -0.12 26.38 14.52
N ALA A 355 -0.67 26.01 15.68
CA ALA A 355 -0.29 26.58 16.97
C ALA A 355 1.20 26.33 17.27
N LEU A 356 1.69 25.12 17.04
CA LEU A 356 3.10 24.79 17.20
C LEU A 356 4.02 25.62 16.28
N LEU A 357 3.71 25.64 14.97
CA LEU A 357 4.54 26.34 13.96
C LEU A 357 4.57 27.87 14.15
N ASN A 358 3.57 28.41 14.86
CA ASN A 358 3.44 29.84 15.17
C ASN A 358 3.67 30.15 16.67
N SER A 359 4.17 29.20 17.45
CA SER A 359 4.53 29.43 18.84
C SER A 359 5.74 30.35 18.92
N GLN A 360 5.55 31.56 19.46
CA GLN A 360 6.62 32.54 19.62
C GLN A 360 7.74 32.01 20.52
N GLU A 361 7.38 31.22 21.53
CA GLU A 361 8.33 30.58 22.44
C GLU A 361 9.24 29.60 21.69
N LEU A 362 8.66 28.74 20.84
CA LEU A 362 9.44 27.81 20.02
C LEU A 362 10.31 28.56 19.02
N GLN A 363 9.75 29.51 18.29
CA GLN A 363 10.46 30.30 17.28
C GLN A 363 11.67 31.04 17.86
N ASN A 364 11.51 31.66 19.03
CA ASN A 364 12.61 32.34 19.71
C ASN A 364 13.71 31.36 20.12
N TYR A 365 13.33 30.20 20.65
CA TYR A 365 14.27 29.17 21.05
C TYR A 365 15.04 28.60 19.85
N LEU A 366 14.36 28.29 18.74
CA LEU A 366 15.00 27.82 17.52
C LEU A 366 16.04 28.84 17.00
N LYS A 367 15.74 30.14 17.04
CA LYS A 367 16.68 31.19 16.63
C LYS A 367 17.85 31.34 17.58
N GLU A 368 17.62 31.37 18.89
CA GLU A 368 18.65 31.54 19.91
C GLU A 368 19.69 30.42 19.89
N HIS A 369 19.24 29.20 19.55
CA HIS A 369 20.06 28.00 19.52
C HIS A 369 20.44 27.52 18.10
N GLU A 370 20.17 28.33 17.07
CA GLU A 370 20.46 28.03 15.65
C GLU A 370 19.91 26.66 15.18
N LEU A 371 18.76 26.26 15.73
CA LEU A 371 18.08 25.00 15.42
C LEU A 371 17.13 25.17 14.25
N LYS A 372 17.09 24.18 13.35
CA LYS A 372 16.08 24.11 12.28
C LYS A 372 14.98 23.12 12.60
N LEU A 373 13.74 23.47 12.29
CA LEU A 373 12.60 22.55 12.29
C LEU A 373 12.10 22.34 10.86
N LEU A 374 12.15 21.10 10.38
CA LEU A 374 11.62 20.72 9.08
C LEU A 374 10.24 20.11 9.26
N PHE A 375 9.21 20.77 8.74
CA PHE A 375 7.85 20.27 8.75
C PHE A 375 7.56 19.50 7.47
N TYR A 376 7.51 18.18 7.56
CA TYR A 376 7.28 17.30 6.41
C TYR A 376 5.82 16.83 6.35
N ILE A 377 5.06 17.33 5.39
CA ILE A 377 3.65 16.98 5.23
C ILE A 377 3.48 15.75 4.35
N HIS A 378 2.67 14.80 4.85
CA HIS A 378 2.34 13.58 4.11
C HIS A 378 1.64 13.90 2.77
N PRO A 379 1.96 13.22 1.65
CA PRO A 379 1.44 13.56 0.32
C PRO A 379 -0.09 13.51 0.18
N LYS A 380 -0.77 12.69 0.99
CA LYS A 380 -2.25 12.71 1.06
C LYS A 380 -2.87 14.01 1.57
N LEU A 381 -2.09 14.87 2.23
CA LEU A 381 -2.50 16.20 2.69
C LEU A 381 -1.81 17.30 1.89
N GLN A 382 -1.18 16.96 0.76
CA GLN A 382 -0.42 17.92 -0.06
C GLN A 382 -1.31 19.06 -0.58
N GLU A 383 -2.60 18.83 -0.82
CA GLU A 383 -3.53 19.89 -1.20
C GLU A 383 -3.67 20.99 -0.14
N PHE A 384 -3.46 20.63 1.14
CA PHE A 384 -3.55 21.56 2.26
C PHE A 384 -2.20 22.17 2.66
N ILE A 385 -1.08 21.85 1.98
CA ILE A 385 0.23 22.39 2.37
C ILE A 385 0.24 23.92 2.37
N GLY A 386 -0.44 24.53 1.39
CA GLY A 386 -0.57 25.98 1.29
C GLY A 386 -1.47 26.60 2.36
N THR A 387 -2.08 25.82 3.24
CA THR A 387 -2.83 26.33 4.39
C THR A 387 -1.92 26.55 5.60
N PHE A 388 -0.79 25.86 5.67
CA PHE A 388 0.22 26.01 6.72
C PHE A 388 1.18 27.13 6.35
N HIS A 389 1.43 28.01 7.32
CA HIS A 389 2.39 29.10 7.18
C HIS A 389 3.20 29.24 8.47
N SER A 390 4.48 29.52 8.30
CA SER A 390 5.34 30.08 9.33
C SER A 390 6.14 31.19 8.67
N GLU A 391 6.21 32.35 9.32
CA GLU A 391 7.05 33.48 8.88
C GLU A 391 8.49 33.34 9.37
N ASP A 392 8.80 32.27 10.13
CA ASP A 392 10.11 32.04 10.72
C ASP A 392 11.05 31.29 9.77
N SER A 393 12.23 31.84 9.51
CA SER A 393 13.25 31.22 8.67
C SER A 393 13.84 29.92 9.24
N GLN A 394 13.66 29.65 10.54
CA GLN A 394 14.08 28.39 11.16
C GLN A 394 13.08 27.25 10.94
N ILE A 395 11.89 27.54 10.44
CA ILE A 395 10.84 26.56 10.18
C ILE A 395 10.65 26.41 8.67
N GLU A 396 11.09 25.27 8.13
CA GLU A 396 11.00 25.00 6.69
C GLU A 396 9.90 23.97 6.41
N LEU A 397 9.01 24.27 5.46
CA LEU A 397 7.93 23.36 5.06
C LEU A 397 8.36 22.53 3.84
N TYR A 398 8.42 21.21 4.01
CA TYR A 398 8.78 20.26 2.98
C TYR A 398 7.54 19.51 2.46
N SER A 399 7.48 19.38 1.13
CA SER A 399 6.53 18.49 0.45
C SER A 399 7.20 17.19 0.04
N PHE A 400 6.41 16.13 -0.12
CA PHE A 400 6.88 14.76 -0.36
C PHE A 400 7.85 14.59 -1.55
N ASP A 401 7.80 15.47 -2.54
CA ASP A 401 8.60 15.35 -3.77
C ASP A 401 9.94 16.12 -3.72
N SER A 402 10.24 16.80 -2.61
CA SER A 402 11.42 17.68 -2.51
C SER A 402 12.71 16.92 -2.17
N VAL A 403 12.68 16.06 -1.15
CA VAL A 403 13.84 15.31 -0.64
C VAL A 403 13.41 13.89 -0.28
N PRO A 404 14.18 12.84 -0.63
CA PRO A 404 13.90 11.47 -0.18
C PRO A 404 13.80 11.38 1.34
N LEU A 405 12.73 10.76 1.85
CA LEU A 405 12.45 10.68 3.29
C LEU A 405 13.60 10.07 4.10
N ASN A 406 14.27 9.04 3.57
CA ASN A 406 15.41 8.42 4.24
C ASN A 406 16.57 9.40 4.46
N GLN A 407 16.80 10.35 3.55
CA GLN A 407 17.82 11.39 3.74
C GLN A 407 17.45 12.37 4.84
N LEU A 408 16.17 12.77 4.93
CA LEU A 408 15.68 13.62 6.02
C LEU A 408 15.86 12.93 7.38
N ILE A 409 15.55 11.64 7.47
CA ILE A 409 15.71 10.84 8.69
C ILE A 409 17.20 10.65 9.07
N MET A 410 18.07 10.41 8.09
CA MET A 410 19.52 10.31 8.34
C MET A 410 20.12 11.66 8.77
N HIS A 411 19.58 12.78 8.29
CA HIS A 411 20.11 14.10 8.59
C HIS A 411 19.57 14.74 9.88
N CYS A 412 18.37 14.38 10.34
CA CYS A 412 17.81 15.00 11.55
C CYS A 412 18.55 14.60 12.83
N SER A 413 18.58 15.46 13.83
CA SER A 413 19.08 15.16 15.18
C SER A 413 18.00 14.53 16.06
N MET A 414 16.74 14.82 15.77
CA MET A 414 15.55 14.30 16.46
C MET A 414 14.38 14.17 15.47
N MET A 415 13.45 13.26 15.76
CA MET A 415 12.18 13.16 15.05
C MET A 415 10.98 13.39 15.98
N ILE A 416 10.08 14.26 15.56
CA ILE A 416 8.75 14.44 16.15
C ILE A 416 7.72 13.81 15.20
N THR A 417 6.87 12.93 15.70
CA THR A 417 5.81 12.28 14.90
C THR A 417 4.60 11.98 15.76
N ASP A 418 3.60 11.30 15.20
CA ASP A 418 2.41 10.86 15.91
C ASP A 418 2.26 9.32 15.89
N TYR A 419 1.96 8.73 14.74
CA TYR A 419 1.65 7.31 14.56
C TYR A 419 2.40 6.70 13.38
N SER A 420 3.51 7.33 12.96
CA SER A 420 4.26 6.93 11.77
C SER A 420 5.24 5.81 12.07
N SER A 421 5.20 4.72 11.28
CA SER A 421 6.23 3.67 11.35
C SER A 421 7.60 4.13 10.84
N ALA A 422 7.74 5.33 10.30
CA ALA A 422 9.03 5.88 9.91
C ALA A 422 9.91 6.27 11.11
N CYS A 423 9.33 6.50 12.29
CA CYS A 423 10.13 6.77 13.49
C CYS A 423 11.01 5.59 13.90
N TRP A 424 10.70 4.37 13.46
CA TRP A 424 11.57 3.21 13.65
C TRP A 424 12.93 3.36 12.97
N ASP A 425 13.01 4.08 11.84
CA ASP A 425 14.28 4.31 11.13
C ASP A 425 15.15 5.36 11.86
N ALA A 426 14.53 6.39 12.43
CA ALA A 426 15.22 7.35 13.29
C ALA A 426 15.65 6.68 14.60
N TYR A 427 14.73 5.91 15.21
CA TYR A 427 15.00 5.17 16.43
C TYR A 427 16.14 4.20 16.19
N TYR A 428 16.17 3.39 15.12
CA TYR A 428 17.27 2.46 14.78
C TYR A 428 18.66 3.12 14.81
N GLN A 429 18.77 4.40 14.42
CA GLN A 429 20.02 5.17 14.42
C GLN A 429 20.42 5.76 15.79
N GLY A 430 19.64 5.53 16.85
CA GLY A 430 19.92 6.09 18.17
C GLY A 430 19.32 7.49 18.40
N LYS A 431 18.45 7.96 17.51
CA LYS A 431 17.89 9.32 17.56
C LYS A 431 16.65 9.36 18.45
N PRO A 432 16.50 10.40 19.29
CA PRO A 432 15.33 10.54 20.15
C PRO A 432 14.05 10.75 19.33
N ILE A 433 12.97 10.14 19.81
CA ILE A 433 11.63 10.23 19.23
C ILE A 433 10.70 10.95 20.21
N LEU A 434 9.93 11.90 19.69
CA LEU A 434 8.90 12.63 20.42
C LEU A 434 7.55 12.42 19.74
N PHE A 435 6.57 11.91 20.50
CA PHE A 435 5.24 11.57 20.01
C PHE A 435 4.23 12.64 20.38
N TYR A 436 3.72 13.39 19.40
CA TYR A 436 2.67 14.37 19.57
C TYR A 436 1.32 13.78 19.16
N GLN A 437 0.56 13.27 20.12
CA GLN A 437 -0.62 12.41 19.90
C GLN A 437 -1.90 13.00 20.54
N PHE A 438 -2.24 14.23 20.17
CA PHE A 438 -3.43 14.95 20.66
C PHE A 438 -4.76 14.25 20.33
N ASP A 439 -4.81 13.39 19.30
CA ASP A 439 -6.02 12.75 18.79
C ASP A 439 -6.06 11.22 18.92
N LEU A 440 -5.37 10.66 19.94
CA LEU A 440 -5.18 9.22 20.13
C LEU A 440 -6.49 8.43 20.13
N ASP A 441 -7.52 8.92 20.81
CA ASP A 441 -8.83 8.25 20.88
C ASP A 441 -9.49 8.10 19.52
N GLN A 442 -9.45 9.15 18.69
CA GLN A 442 -10.01 9.12 17.35
C GLN A 442 -9.18 8.24 16.41
N TYR A 443 -7.86 8.28 16.56
CA TYR A 443 -6.95 7.40 15.84
C TYR A 443 -7.21 5.92 16.17
N ASN A 444 -7.33 5.56 17.44
CA ASN A 444 -7.59 4.18 17.87
C ASN A 444 -8.95 3.65 17.38
N LYS A 445 -9.98 4.49 17.31
CA LYS A 445 -11.28 4.12 16.72
C LYS A 445 -11.18 3.81 15.22
N THR A 446 -10.28 4.46 14.51
CA THR A 446 -10.20 4.38 13.04
C THR A 446 -9.17 3.35 12.56
N ASN A 447 -8.01 3.35 13.18
CA ASN A 447 -6.85 2.55 12.79
C ASN A 447 -6.53 1.46 13.80
N GLY A 448 -6.67 1.76 15.10
CA GLY A 448 -6.19 0.92 16.19
C GLY A 448 -4.66 0.76 16.21
N SER A 449 -4.15 0.12 17.26
CA SER A 449 -2.72 -0.11 17.51
C SER A 449 -2.50 -1.54 18.05
N TYR A 450 -1.29 -2.07 17.85
CA TYR A 450 -0.85 -3.34 18.45
C TYR A 450 -0.27 -3.17 19.85
N ILE A 451 0.12 -1.95 20.21
CA ILE A 451 0.62 -1.56 21.53
C ILE A 451 -0.29 -0.53 22.19
N ASP A 452 -0.23 -0.48 23.52
CA ASP A 452 -0.71 0.64 24.31
C ASP A 452 0.25 1.83 24.17
N MET A 453 -0.16 2.82 23.38
CA MET A 453 0.65 4.00 23.10
C MET A 453 0.77 4.96 24.30
N GLU A 454 0.06 4.73 25.41
CA GLU A 454 0.28 5.52 26.63
C GLU A 454 1.43 4.98 27.47
N THR A 455 1.74 3.69 27.36
CA THR A 455 2.66 3.00 28.27
C THR A 455 3.85 2.33 27.58
N GLU A 456 3.73 1.98 26.29
CA GLU A 456 4.71 1.15 25.56
C GLU A 456 5.50 1.91 24.48
N LEU A 457 5.39 3.25 24.40
CA LEU A 457 6.18 4.03 23.43
C LEU A 457 7.67 4.12 23.82
N TRP A 458 8.53 4.08 22.81
CA TRP A 458 9.99 4.24 22.93
C TRP A 458 10.45 5.71 22.73
N GLY A 459 9.61 6.65 23.17
CA GLY A 459 9.85 8.09 23.09
C GLY A 459 8.92 8.82 24.05
N ASP A 460 9.23 10.07 24.38
CA ASP A 460 8.30 10.85 25.21
C ASP A 460 7.04 11.15 24.40
N ARG A 461 5.90 11.22 25.08
CA ARG A 461 4.59 11.47 24.49
C ARG A 461 3.98 12.71 25.12
N CYS A 462 3.39 13.57 24.31
CA CYS A 462 2.58 14.71 24.75
C CYS A 462 1.31 14.86 23.89
N THR A 463 0.32 15.56 24.44
CA THR A 463 -0.93 15.91 23.75
C THR A 463 -1.10 17.41 23.59
N GLU A 464 -0.43 18.22 24.44
CA GLU A 464 -0.53 19.68 24.42
C GLU A 464 0.69 20.32 23.76
N GLN A 465 0.48 21.50 23.18
CA GLN A 465 1.52 22.24 22.47
C GLN A 465 2.62 22.75 23.42
N GLU A 466 2.25 23.20 24.62
CA GLU A 466 3.18 23.70 25.63
C GLU A 466 4.14 22.60 26.08
N ASP A 467 3.60 21.41 26.39
CA ASP A 467 4.39 20.23 26.74
C ASP A 467 5.35 19.82 25.61
N LEU A 468 4.88 19.91 24.36
CA LEU A 468 5.72 19.62 23.20
C LEU A 468 6.91 20.58 23.11
N VAL A 469 6.69 21.89 23.31
CA VAL A 469 7.76 22.89 23.29
C VAL A 469 8.73 22.69 24.43
N HIS A 470 8.25 22.37 25.64
CA HIS A 470 9.12 22.02 26.77
C HIS A 470 9.99 20.80 26.47
N LEU A 471 9.41 19.73 25.93
CA LEU A 471 10.18 18.52 25.57
C LEU A 471 11.21 18.79 24.47
N ILE A 472 10.89 19.62 23.46
CA ILE A 472 11.87 20.03 22.45
C ILE A 472 13.10 20.68 23.10
N LYS A 473 12.87 21.60 24.05
CA LYS A 473 13.95 22.27 24.79
C LYS A 473 14.76 21.29 25.63
N ASP A 474 14.10 20.40 26.39
CA ASP A 474 14.76 19.37 27.19
C ASP A 474 15.73 18.52 26.36
N TYR A 475 15.31 18.12 25.15
CA TYR A 475 16.16 17.34 24.25
C TYR A 475 17.28 18.16 23.62
N ALA A 476 17.02 19.42 23.25
CA ALA A 476 18.05 20.32 22.75
C ALA A 476 19.14 20.59 23.80
N GLU A 477 18.75 20.83 25.06
CA GLU A 477 19.67 21.04 26.18
C GLU A 477 20.49 19.79 26.52
N ASN A 478 19.94 18.60 26.28
CA ASN A 478 20.66 17.33 26.39
C ASN A 478 21.41 16.92 25.10
N GLY A 479 21.63 17.86 24.17
CA GLY A 479 22.40 17.60 22.94
C GLY A 479 21.76 16.54 22.02
N PHE A 480 20.42 16.51 21.98
CA PHE A 480 19.61 15.55 21.23
C PHE A 480 19.93 14.08 21.53
N GLN A 481 20.41 13.78 22.74
CA GLN A 481 20.64 12.41 23.16
C GLN A 481 19.32 11.72 23.57
N GLU A 482 19.15 10.49 23.11
CA GLU A 482 18.08 9.61 23.56
C GLU A 482 18.14 9.39 25.08
N LYS A 483 16.99 9.51 25.76
CA LYS A 483 16.91 9.23 27.20
C LYS A 483 17.19 7.75 27.46
N GLN A 484 17.96 7.46 28.52
CA GLN A 484 18.41 6.09 28.83
C GLN A 484 17.28 5.06 28.87
N LYS A 485 16.10 5.40 29.43
CA LYS A 485 14.93 4.50 29.46
C LYS A 485 14.54 3.98 28.06
N TYR A 486 14.64 4.83 27.04
CA TYR A 486 14.30 4.46 25.65
C TYR A 486 15.44 3.72 24.96
N ALA A 487 16.69 4.07 25.27
CA ALA A 487 17.84 3.30 24.80
C ALA A 487 17.81 1.85 25.31
N GLU A 488 17.33 1.62 26.54
CA GLU A 488 17.22 0.28 27.13
C GLU A 488 16.12 -0.58 26.49
N MET A 489 15.05 0.03 25.95
CA MET A 489 13.96 -0.66 25.22
C MET A 489 14.39 -1.18 23.84
N ARG A 490 15.46 -0.64 23.29
CA ARG A 490 15.95 -0.90 21.92
C ARG A 490 16.16 -2.39 21.61
N LYS A 491 16.67 -3.14 22.58
CA LYS A 491 16.93 -4.58 22.47
C LYS A 491 15.67 -5.43 22.33
N GLU A 492 14.52 -4.90 22.74
CA GLU A 492 13.22 -5.56 22.60
C GLU A 492 12.65 -5.38 21.20
N TYR A 493 12.81 -4.17 20.64
CA TYR A 493 12.23 -3.81 19.35
C TYR A 493 13.12 -4.08 18.14
N PHE A 494 14.44 -4.20 18.33
CA PHE A 494 15.37 -4.58 17.27
C PHE A 494 16.14 -5.83 17.67
N ALA A 495 16.00 -6.91 16.88
CA ALA A 495 16.84 -8.08 17.08
C ALA A 495 18.30 -7.85 16.67
N TYR A 496 18.54 -6.93 15.73
CA TYR A 496 19.86 -6.65 15.16
C TYR A 496 20.04 -5.17 14.88
N ILE A 497 21.24 -4.65 15.17
CA ILE A 497 21.70 -3.31 14.78
C ILE A 497 23.14 -3.45 14.25
N ASP A 498 23.30 -4.30 13.24
CA ASP A 498 24.60 -4.75 12.71
C ASP A 498 24.78 -4.48 11.21
N HIS A 499 23.77 -3.89 10.56
CA HIS A 499 23.71 -3.64 9.10
C HIS A 499 23.90 -4.90 8.23
N ASN A 500 23.52 -6.09 8.72
CA ASN A 500 23.51 -7.33 7.94
C ASN A 500 22.08 -7.85 7.65
N ASN A 501 21.07 -6.96 7.62
CA ASN A 501 19.66 -7.32 7.47
C ASN A 501 19.39 -7.93 6.09
N CYS A 502 20.02 -7.40 5.04
CA CYS A 502 19.94 -7.95 3.69
C CYS A 502 20.56 -9.34 3.60
N GLN A 503 21.69 -9.57 4.31
CA GLN A 503 22.33 -10.89 4.37
C GLN A 503 21.42 -11.93 5.00
N ARG A 504 20.87 -11.65 6.19
CA ARG A 504 19.92 -12.56 6.86
C ARG A 504 18.72 -12.87 5.99
N THR A 505 18.16 -11.86 5.33
CA THR A 505 17.06 -12.01 4.38
C THR A 505 17.45 -12.96 3.23
N TYR A 506 18.62 -12.74 2.64
CA TYR A 506 19.14 -13.55 1.55
C TYR A 506 19.34 -15.01 1.97
N GLU A 507 20.00 -15.24 3.10
CA GLU A 507 20.28 -16.57 3.65
C GLU A 507 19.00 -17.32 4.01
N TYR A 508 18.02 -16.63 4.60
CA TYR A 508 16.72 -17.23 4.87
C TYR A 508 16.03 -17.65 3.57
N ILE A 509 15.96 -16.77 2.56
CA ILE A 509 15.35 -17.13 1.28
C ILE A 509 16.05 -18.35 0.65
N LYS A 510 17.38 -18.40 0.69
CA LYS A 510 18.16 -19.56 0.23
C LYS A 510 17.82 -20.84 1.03
N SER A 511 17.66 -20.76 2.35
CA SER A 511 17.33 -21.90 3.20
C SER A 511 15.93 -22.47 2.92
N GLN A 512 15.01 -21.65 2.40
CA GLN A 512 13.68 -22.08 1.94
C GLN A 512 13.69 -22.77 0.56
N GLY A 513 14.86 -22.95 -0.06
CA GLY A 513 15.04 -23.67 -1.32
C GLY A 513 14.93 -22.83 -2.60
N TYR A 514 15.13 -21.51 -2.51
CA TYR A 514 15.10 -20.58 -3.65
C TYR A 514 16.47 -20.20 -4.23
#